data_AF-A0A392MHW1-F1
#
_entry.id   AF-A0A392MHW1-F1
#
_cell.length_a   1.000
_cell.length_b   1.000
_cell.length_c   1.000
_cell.angle_alpha   90.00
_cell.angle_beta   90.00
_cell.angle_gamma   90.00
#
_symmetry.space_group_name_H-M   'P 1'
#
loop_
_entity.id
_entity.type
_entity.pdbx_description
1 polymer ?
#
loop_
_entity_poly.entity_id
_entity_poly.type
_entity_poly.pdbx_seq_one_letter_code
_entity_poly.pdbx_strand_id
1 'polypeptide(L)'
;MAEEAVLGYLETNDEIIDSGDFASQRGIDHNEIVNVIKSLHGFGYVDAQDIKRETWVLTDEGNSYTTLGSPEVQLMFAIPPEGISRDELQKKLGPSVFKIACAQAAKN
;
A
#
# COMPACT_ATOMS: atom_id res chain seq x y z
N MET A 1 -31.37 0.63 1.40
CA MET A 1 -30.56 -0.59 1.62
C MET A 1 -29.41 -0.30 2.57
N ALA A 2 -28.44 0.55 2.23
CA ALA A 2 -27.34 0.91 3.12
C ALA A 2 -27.77 1.66 4.41
N GLU A 3 -28.65 2.66 4.29
CA GLU A 3 -29.19 3.39 5.46
C GLU A 3 -29.99 2.50 6.41
N GLU A 4 -30.89 1.69 5.87
CA GLU A 4 -31.65 0.70 6.64
C GLU A 4 -30.74 -0.34 7.30
N ALA A 5 -29.64 -0.73 6.63
CA ALA A 5 -28.66 -1.64 7.24
C ALA A 5 -27.93 -0.98 8.42
N VAL A 6 -27.53 0.29 8.29
CA VAL A 6 -26.82 1.03 9.35
C VAL A 6 -27.76 1.29 10.54
N LEU A 7 -28.91 1.94 10.31
CA LEU A 7 -29.84 2.29 11.38
C LEU A 7 -30.50 1.04 11.98
N GLY A 8 -30.88 0.06 11.16
CA GLY A 8 -31.47 -1.19 11.65
C GLY A 8 -30.48 -2.04 12.46
N TYR A 9 -29.17 -1.94 12.19
CA TYR A 9 -28.18 -2.56 13.06
C TYR A 9 -28.04 -1.79 14.38
N LEU A 10 -27.98 -0.46 14.34
CA LEU A 10 -27.87 0.40 15.52
C LEU A 10 -29.13 0.40 16.40
N GLU A 11 -30.27 -0.06 15.89
CA GLU A 11 -31.48 -0.27 16.69
C GLU A 11 -31.29 -1.39 17.74
N THR A 12 -30.45 -2.37 17.44
CA THR A 12 -30.24 -3.57 18.27
C THR A 12 -28.82 -3.70 18.83
N ASN A 13 -27.91 -2.83 18.40
CA ASN A 13 -26.50 -2.83 18.79
C ASN A 13 -26.07 -1.39 19.09
N ASP A 14 -25.22 -1.20 20.10
CA ASP A 14 -24.84 0.15 20.53
C ASP A 14 -23.97 0.88 19.50
N GLU A 15 -23.10 0.16 18.78
CA GLU A 15 -22.16 0.77 17.83
C GLU A 15 -21.78 -0.14 16.66
N ILE A 16 -21.33 0.49 15.58
CA ILE A 16 -20.61 -0.15 14.47
C ILE A 16 -19.13 0.19 14.64
N ILE A 17 -18.33 -0.79 15.08
CA ILE A 17 -16.91 -0.58 15.42
C ILE A 17 -16.09 -0.17 14.19
N ASP A 18 -16.31 -0.84 13.05
CA ASP A 18 -15.59 -0.56 11.80
C ASP A 18 -16.54 -0.65 10.62
N SER A 19 -16.67 0.45 9.88
CA SER A 19 -17.59 0.55 8.74
C SER A 19 -17.13 -0.26 7.52
N GLY A 20 -15.84 -0.62 7.42
CA GLY A 20 -15.29 -1.52 6.41
C GLY A 20 -15.64 -2.98 6.68
N ASP A 21 -15.45 -3.42 7.92
CA ASP A 21 -15.84 -4.77 8.34
C ASP A 21 -17.36 -4.95 8.24
N PHE A 22 -18.12 -3.95 8.67
CA PHE A 22 -19.58 -3.94 8.55
C PHE A 22 -20.06 -4.03 7.09
N ALA A 23 -19.49 -3.23 6.19
CA ALA A 23 -19.81 -3.27 4.76
C ALA A 23 -19.56 -4.67 4.17
N SER A 24 -18.42 -5.27 4.52
CA SER A 24 -18.04 -6.62 4.07
C SER A 24 -19.00 -7.70 4.56
N GLN A 25 -19.41 -7.65 5.83
CA GLN A 25 -20.37 -8.60 6.42
C GLN A 25 -21.76 -8.51 5.78
N ARG A 26 -22.17 -7.30 5.37
CA ARG A 26 -23.46 -7.07 4.71
C ARG A 26 -23.42 -7.26 3.19
N GLY A 27 -22.23 -7.43 2.61
CA GLY A 27 -22.05 -7.51 1.16
C GLY A 27 -22.41 -6.21 0.44
N ILE A 28 -22.22 -5.07 1.10
CA ILE A 28 -22.52 -3.73 0.59
C ILE A 28 -21.19 -3.02 0.27
N ASP A 29 -21.15 -2.21 -0.78
CA ASP A 29 -19.97 -1.42 -1.10
C ASP A 29 -19.62 -0.47 0.06
N HIS A 30 -18.34 -0.44 0.43
CA HIS A 30 -17.89 0.35 1.57
C HIS A 30 -18.13 1.85 1.38
N ASN A 31 -18.00 2.38 0.15
CA ASN A 31 -18.27 3.80 -0.09
C ASN A 31 -19.75 4.13 0.10
N GLU A 32 -20.66 3.21 -0.22
CA GLU A 32 -22.09 3.37 0.00
C GLU A 32 -22.41 3.51 1.50
N ILE A 33 -21.82 2.65 2.33
CA ILE A 33 -21.92 2.71 3.79
C ILE A 33 -21.33 4.03 4.33
N VAL A 34 -20.13 4.41 3.89
CA VAL A 34 -19.46 5.64 4.31
C VAL A 34 -20.28 6.89 3.95
N ASN A 35 -20.86 6.94 2.75
CA ASN A 35 -21.69 8.06 2.31
C ASN A 35 -22.96 8.21 3.16
N VAL A 36 -23.60 7.09 3.50
CA VAL A 36 -24.75 7.07 4.40
C VAL A 36 -24.37 7.52 5.81
N ILE A 37 -23.28 6.99 6.37
CA ILE A 37 -22.81 7.40 7.71
C ILE A 37 -22.53 8.91 7.75
N LYS A 38 -21.88 9.46 6.71
CA LYS A 38 -21.64 10.90 6.60
C LYS A 38 -22.94 11.71 6.54
N SER A 39 -23.92 11.25 5.78
CA SER A 39 -25.24 11.88 5.69
C SER A 39 -25.94 11.87 7.06
N LEU A 40 -26.05 10.70 7.68
CA LEU A 40 -26.69 10.52 9.00
C LEU A 40 -25.99 11.34 10.09
N HIS A 41 -24.66 11.38 10.07
CA HIS A 41 -23.88 12.21 10.99
C HIS A 41 -24.12 13.70 10.76
N GLY A 42 -24.18 14.15 9.50
CA GLY A 42 -24.49 15.54 9.15
C GLY A 42 -25.89 15.99 9.59
N PHE A 43 -26.85 15.07 9.65
CA PHE A 43 -28.19 15.32 10.20
C PHE A 43 -28.30 15.07 11.71
N GLY A 44 -27.23 14.61 12.38
CA GLY A 44 -27.22 14.36 13.82
C GLY A 44 -27.97 13.09 14.27
N TYR A 45 -28.20 12.14 13.36
CA TYR A 45 -28.81 10.84 13.72
C TYR A 45 -27.82 9.88 14.37
N VAL A 46 -26.53 10.00 14.04
CA VAL A 46 -25.46 9.14 14.55
C VAL A 46 -24.20 9.96 14.82
N ASP A 47 -23.40 9.52 15.79
CA ASP A 47 -22.01 9.95 15.93
C ASP A 47 -21.11 9.06 15.09
N ALA A 48 -20.07 9.65 14.49
CA ALA A 48 -19.11 8.94 13.67
C ALA A 48 -17.69 9.44 13.96
N GLN A 49 -16.72 8.52 14.02
CA GLN A 49 -15.31 8.83 14.21
C GLN A 49 -14.46 8.18 13.11
N ASP A 50 -13.51 8.93 12.57
CA ASP A 50 -12.58 8.40 11.58
C ASP A 50 -11.55 7.46 12.23
N ILE A 51 -11.42 6.26 11.66
CA ILE A 51 -10.39 5.28 12.04
C ILE A 51 -9.24 5.37 11.04
N LYS A 52 -8.07 5.81 11.51
CA LYS A 52 -6.86 5.86 10.68
C LYS A 52 -6.04 4.57 10.87
N ARG A 53 -5.82 3.82 9.79
CA ARG A 53 -4.93 2.66 9.75
C ARG A 53 -3.75 2.96 8.84
N GLU A 54 -2.53 2.86 9.37
CA GLU A 54 -1.30 3.06 8.61
C GLU A 54 -0.47 1.78 8.67
N THR A 55 0.06 1.36 7.51
CA THR A 55 0.96 0.21 7.43
C THR A 55 2.14 0.55 6.52
N TRP A 56 3.30 -0.01 6.83
CA TRP A 56 4.49 0.14 5.99
C TRP A 56 4.43 -0.89 4.88
N VAL A 57 4.29 -0.41 3.64
CA VAL A 57 4.35 -1.25 2.44
C VAL A 57 5.63 -0.97 1.69
N LEU A 58 6.15 -1.99 1.01
CA LEU A 58 7.26 -1.82 0.09
C LEU A 58 6.76 -1.05 -1.14
N THR A 59 7.60 -0.14 -1.64
CA THR A 59 7.43 0.43 -2.97
C THR A 59 7.66 -0.67 -4.02
N ASP A 60 7.21 -0.45 -5.25
CA ASP A 60 7.49 -1.38 -6.36
C ASP A 60 8.99 -1.63 -6.53
N GLU A 61 9.79 -0.58 -6.35
CA GLU A 61 11.26 -0.65 -6.32
C GLU A 61 11.76 -1.52 -5.15
N GLY A 62 11.26 -1.28 -3.93
CA GLY A 62 11.61 -2.05 -2.75
C GLY A 62 11.25 -3.54 -2.87
N ASN A 63 10.10 -3.85 -3.46
CA ASN A 63 9.70 -5.22 -3.79
C ASN A 63 10.71 -5.88 -4.72
N SER A 64 11.17 -5.19 -5.78
CA SER A 64 12.19 -5.73 -6.68
C SER A 64 13.49 -6.08 -5.93
N TYR A 65 13.89 -5.27 -4.95
CA TYR A 65 15.11 -5.49 -4.17
C TYR A 65 15.01 -6.66 -3.19
N THR A 66 13.81 -7.02 -2.72
CA THR A 66 13.66 -8.24 -1.90
C THR A 66 13.97 -9.52 -2.67
N THR A 67 13.76 -9.51 -3.98
CA THR A 67 13.98 -10.68 -4.85
C THR A 67 15.37 -10.66 -5.49
N LEU A 68 15.79 -9.50 -5.99
CA LEU A 68 17.04 -9.34 -6.75
C LEU A 68 18.24 -8.91 -5.89
N GLY A 69 18.01 -8.52 -4.63
CA GLY A 69 19.00 -7.86 -3.78
C GLY A 69 19.06 -6.35 -4.00
N SER A 70 19.83 -5.64 -3.17
CA SER A 70 20.02 -4.20 -3.34
C SER A 70 20.72 -3.87 -4.67
N PRO A 71 20.60 -2.64 -5.19
CA PRO A 71 21.29 -2.24 -6.41
C PRO A 71 22.80 -2.54 -6.40
N GLU A 72 23.49 -2.39 -5.28
CA GLU A 72 24.92 -2.68 -5.13
C GLU A 72 25.22 -4.18 -5.19
N VAL A 73 24.37 -5.00 -4.59
CA VAL A 73 24.45 -6.47 -4.68
C VAL A 73 24.26 -6.92 -6.12
N GLN A 74 23.25 -6.36 -6.80
CA GLN A 74 23.00 -6.64 -8.22
C GLN A 74 24.20 -6.23 -9.08
N LEU A 75 24.82 -5.08 -8.80
CA LEU A 75 26.02 -4.60 -9.49
C LEU A 75 27.22 -5.52 -9.27
N MET A 76 27.48 -5.91 -8.02
CA MET A 76 28.58 -6.81 -7.68
C MET A 76 28.43 -8.15 -8.40
N PHE A 77 27.24 -8.75 -8.40
CA PHE A 77 27.01 -10.03 -9.07
C PHE A 77 26.99 -9.93 -10.60
N ALA A 78 26.80 -8.75 -11.16
CA ALA A 78 26.85 -8.54 -12.60
C ALA A 78 28.28 -8.37 -13.16
N ILE A 79 29.28 -8.15 -12.30
CA ILE A 79 30.69 -8.00 -12.67
C ILE A 79 31.38 -9.38 -12.56
N PRO A 80 31.81 -9.98 -13.69
CA PRO A 80 32.56 -11.23 -13.65
C PRO A 80 34.03 -10.99 -13.24
N PRO A 81 34.79 -12.04 -12.85
CA PRO A 81 36.19 -11.90 -12.42
C PRO A 81 37.12 -11.26 -13.46
N GLU A 82 36.86 -11.50 -14.76
CA GLU A 82 37.58 -10.89 -15.89
C GLU A 82 37.26 -9.40 -16.11
N GLY A 83 36.27 -8.88 -15.39
CA GLY A 83 35.75 -7.52 -15.56
C GLY A 83 34.75 -7.41 -16.71
N ILE A 84 34.04 -6.28 -16.76
CA ILE A 84 33.04 -5.97 -17.79
C ILE A 84 33.06 -4.48 -18.10
N SER A 85 32.75 -4.11 -19.35
CA SER A 85 32.63 -2.70 -19.73
C SER A 85 31.40 -2.05 -19.06
N ARG A 86 31.47 -0.73 -18.84
CA ARG A 86 30.36 0.02 -18.23
C ARG A 86 29.10 -0.02 -19.09
N ASP A 87 29.23 0.03 -20.42
CA ASP A 87 28.10 -0.01 -21.34
C ASP A 87 27.35 -1.35 -21.31
N GLU A 88 28.09 -2.46 -21.21
CA GLU A 88 27.49 -3.80 -21.09
C GLU A 88 26.83 -4.01 -19.73
N LEU A 89 27.44 -3.47 -18.67
CA LEU A 89 26.89 -3.53 -17.32
C LEU A 89 25.58 -2.73 -17.21
N GLN A 90 25.52 -1.55 -17.84
CA GLN A 90 24.31 -0.74 -17.92
C GLN A 90 23.19 -1.43 -18.72
N LYS A 91 23.53 -2.15 -19.80
CA LYS A 91 22.55 -2.95 -20.57
C LYS A 91 21.98 -4.12 -19.76
N LYS A 92 22.80 -4.77 -18.91
CA LYS A 92 22.36 -5.89 -18.07
C LYS A 92 21.44 -5.47 -16.92
N LEU A 93 21.77 -4.39 -16.23
CA LEU A 93 21.04 -3.93 -15.04
C LEU A 93 19.92 -2.93 -15.34
N GLY A 94 19.95 -2.33 -16.53
CA GLY A 94 19.07 -1.22 -16.88
C GLY A 94 19.57 0.12 -16.32
N PRO A 95 19.20 1.23 -16.96
CA PRO A 95 19.79 2.55 -16.69
C PRO A 95 19.53 3.06 -15.26
N SER A 96 18.35 2.78 -14.69
CA SER A 96 17.96 3.25 -13.35
C SER A 96 18.74 2.55 -12.25
N VAL A 97 18.72 1.21 -12.23
CA VAL A 97 19.43 0.40 -11.23
C VAL A 97 20.94 0.61 -11.34
N PHE A 98 21.49 0.63 -12.57
CA PHE A 98 22.92 0.87 -12.78
C PHE A 98 23.40 2.20 -12.20
N LYS A 99 22.63 3.29 -12.41
CA LYS A 99 22.97 4.61 -11.89
C LYS A 99 22.97 4.63 -10.35
N ILE A 100 21.92 4.09 -9.74
CA ILE A 100 21.78 4.04 -8.27
C ILE A 100 22.89 3.16 -7.67
N ALA A 101 23.08 1.98 -8.24
CA ALA A 101 24.08 1.03 -7.80
C ALA A 101 25.50 1.60 -7.84
N CYS A 102 25.90 2.24 -8.95
CA CYS A 102 27.23 2.86 -9.04
C CYS A 102 27.42 3.98 -8.00
N ALA A 103 26.40 4.82 -7.82
CA ALA A 103 26.46 5.94 -6.88
C ALA A 103 26.54 5.48 -5.42
N GLN A 104 25.87 4.37 -5.07
CA GLN A 104 25.85 3.87 -3.71
C GLN A 104 27.03 2.94 -3.42
N ALA A 105 27.41 2.07 -4.36
CA ALA A 105 28.58 1.22 -4.22
C ALA A 105 29.88 2.03 -4.06
N ALA A 106 29.98 3.22 -4.67
CA ALA A 106 31.14 4.10 -4.50
C ALA A 106 31.27 4.71 -3.09
N LYS A 107 30.25 4.58 -2.23
CA LYS A 107 30.23 5.12 -0.86
C LYS A 107 30.47 4.06 0.21
N ASN A 108 30.49 2.78 -0.17
CA ASN A 108 30.71 1.64 0.71
C ASN A 108 32.19 1.25 0.68
#